data_AF-A0A7U3ZQR9-F1
#
_entry.id   AF-A0A7U3ZQR9-F1
#
_cell.length_a   1.000
_cell.length_b   1.000
_cell.length_c   1.000
_cell.angle_alpha   90.00
_cell.angle_beta   90.00
_cell.angle_gamma   90.00
#
_symmetry.space_group_name_H-M   'P 1'
#
loop_
_entity.id
_entity.type
_entity.pdbx_description
1 polymer ?
#
loop_
_entity_poly.entity_id
_entity_poly.type
_entity_poly.pdbx_seq_one_letter_code
_entity_poly.pdbx_strand_id
1 'polypeptide(L)'
;MARNTTFDLPRFHFEHTLWLNETKFTEQEIDFFAHLLQEMRAFLPVKEMEPDFGETLTHFEREFDHFKRTITGIQADIRDQEGIIADVIKQPTTKFNEEIRESQSYLREKMSFFHDNYRKLKTEFKLFVAKDPEKHIDVPAEVNEADV
;
A
#
# COMPACT_ATOMS: atom_id res chain seq x y z
N MET A 1 -29.39 -16.71 31.20
CA MET A 1 -28.85 -16.80 29.83
C MET A 1 -27.40 -16.32 29.88
N ALA A 2 -26.43 -17.24 29.80
CA ALA A 2 -25.03 -16.86 29.75
C ALA A 2 -24.79 -16.09 28.44
N ARG A 3 -24.40 -14.82 28.53
CA ARG A 3 -23.82 -14.13 27.37
C ARG A 3 -22.63 -14.97 26.93
N ASN A 4 -22.61 -15.43 25.70
CA ASN A 4 -21.45 -16.09 25.14
C ASN A 4 -20.35 -15.01 25.03
N THR A 5 -19.50 -14.90 26.04
CA THR A 5 -18.42 -13.90 26.18
C THR A 5 -17.22 -14.20 25.27
N THR A 6 -17.34 -15.16 24.36
CA THR A 6 -16.18 -15.88 23.83
C THR A 6 -15.71 -15.39 22.47
N PHE A 7 -16.49 -14.55 21.77
CA PHE A 7 -16.19 -14.14 20.39
C PHE A 7 -16.78 -12.77 20.04
N ASP A 8 -15.92 -11.87 19.53
CA ASP A 8 -16.26 -10.50 19.17
C ASP A 8 -16.34 -10.35 17.64
N LEU A 9 -17.34 -11.03 17.05
CA LEU A 9 -17.66 -10.93 15.63
C LEU A 9 -17.80 -9.47 15.15
N PRO A 10 -18.49 -8.57 15.88
CA PRO A 10 -18.53 -7.16 15.52
C PRO A 10 -17.14 -6.53 15.42
N ARG A 11 -16.22 -6.88 16.32
CA ARG A 11 -14.85 -6.39 16.26
C ARG A 11 -14.08 -6.92 15.05
N PHE A 12 -14.21 -8.20 14.70
CA PHE A 12 -13.53 -8.73 13.49
C PHE A 12 -14.05 -8.04 12.24
N HIS A 13 -15.37 -7.92 12.10
CA HIS A 13 -15.96 -7.20 10.98
C HIS A 13 -15.50 -5.72 10.92
N PHE A 14 -15.41 -5.06 12.08
CA PHE A 14 -14.86 -3.71 12.17
C PHE A 14 -13.39 -3.66 11.73
N GLU A 15 -12.54 -4.57 12.21
CA GLU A 15 -11.13 -4.65 11.81
C GLU A 15 -10.98 -4.90 10.31
N HIS A 16 -11.78 -5.81 9.73
CA HIS A 16 -11.78 -6.07 8.29
C HIS A 16 -12.19 -4.85 7.47
N THR A 17 -13.24 -4.15 7.91
CA THR A 17 -13.67 -2.90 7.27
C THR A 17 -12.56 -1.85 7.31
N LEU A 18 -11.88 -1.72 8.45
CA LEU A 18 -10.75 -0.81 8.60
C LEU A 18 -9.61 -1.18 7.63
N TRP A 19 -9.19 -2.44 7.60
CA TRP A 19 -8.10 -2.90 6.72
C TRP A 19 -8.44 -2.80 5.24
N LEU A 20 -9.69 -3.06 4.84
CA LEU A 20 -10.14 -2.84 3.46
C LEU A 20 -10.03 -1.36 3.05
N ASN A 21 -10.38 -0.45 3.96
CA ASN A 21 -10.24 0.98 3.71
C ASN A 21 -8.76 1.41 3.65
N GLU A 22 -7.94 0.92 4.57
CA GLU A 22 -6.50 1.20 4.60
C GLU A 22 -5.77 0.70 3.34
N THR A 23 -6.06 -0.54 2.93
CA THR A 23 -5.45 -1.13 1.73
C THR A 23 -5.89 -0.39 0.46
N LYS A 24 -7.16 0.01 0.37
CA LYS A 24 -7.67 0.83 -0.74
C LYS A 24 -7.03 2.22 -0.78
N PHE A 25 -6.88 2.87 0.37
CA PHE A 25 -6.19 4.16 0.45
C PHE A 25 -4.73 4.01 -0.01
N THR A 26 -4.07 2.95 0.45
CA THR A 26 -2.67 2.68 0.10
C THR A 26 -2.51 2.38 -1.39
N GLU A 27 -3.45 1.65 -2.00
CA GLU A 27 -3.50 1.39 -3.45
C GLU A 27 -3.56 2.70 -4.24
N GLN A 28 -4.45 3.61 -3.85
CA GLN A 28 -4.57 4.94 -4.47
C GLN A 28 -3.27 5.76 -4.32
N GLU A 29 -2.63 5.68 -3.16
CA GLU A 29 -1.38 6.39 -2.91
C GLU A 29 -0.22 5.81 -3.75
N ILE A 30 -0.16 4.49 -3.92
CA ILE A 30 0.81 3.83 -4.81
C ILE A 30 0.55 4.20 -6.28
N ASP A 31 -0.72 4.25 -6.72
CA ASP A 31 -1.06 4.70 -8.06
C ASP A 31 -0.57 6.12 -8.31
N PHE A 32 -0.78 7.02 -7.35
CA PHE A 32 -0.27 8.38 -7.43
C PHE A 32 1.26 8.42 -7.54
N PHE A 33 1.99 7.66 -6.71
CA PHE A 33 3.46 7.60 -6.79
C PHE A 33 3.95 7.03 -8.12
N ALA A 34 3.28 6.01 -8.65
CA ALA A 34 3.63 5.42 -9.94
C ALA A 34 3.43 6.41 -11.10
N HIS A 35 2.35 7.20 -11.07
CA HIS A 35 2.13 8.26 -12.06
C HIS A 35 3.21 9.34 -11.98
N LEU A 36 3.56 9.81 -10.77
CA LEU A 36 4.64 10.78 -10.60
C LEU A 36 5.97 10.25 -11.17
N LEU A 37 6.28 8.97 -10.93
CA LEU A 37 7.49 8.36 -11.44
C LEU A 37 7.51 8.30 -12.98
N GLN A 38 6.37 8.02 -13.61
CA GLN A 38 6.22 8.07 -15.07
C GLN A 38 6.42 9.48 -15.62
N GLU A 39 5.86 10.49 -14.95
CA GLU A 39 6.07 11.90 -15.33
C GLU A 39 7.55 12.28 -15.22
N MET A 40 8.21 11.94 -14.12
CA MET A 40 9.65 12.18 -13.94
C MET A 40 10.46 11.57 -15.09
N ARG A 41 10.14 10.35 -15.50
CA ARG A 41 10.81 9.68 -16.63
C ARG A 41 10.58 10.35 -17.98
N ALA A 42 9.44 11.00 -18.16
CA ALA A 42 9.11 11.73 -19.39
C ALA A 42 9.80 13.09 -19.47
N PHE A 43 9.90 13.81 -18.35
CA PHE A 43 10.49 15.14 -18.29
C PHE A 43 12.01 15.13 -18.14
N LEU A 44 12.57 14.10 -17.49
CA LEU A 44 13.99 13.99 -17.26
C LEU A 44 14.66 13.23 -18.41
N PRO A 45 15.71 13.76 -19.05
CA PRO A 45 16.47 13.04 -20.06
C PRO A 45 17.28 11.91 -19.40
N VAL A 46 16.63 10.78 -19.09
CA VAL A 46 17.25 9.63 -18.39
C VAL A 46 18.48 9.08 -19.12
N LYS A 47 18.62 9.35 -20.42
CA LYS A 47 19.81 8.99 -21.22
C LYS A 47 21.06 9.82 -20.91
N GLU A 48 20.88 11.02 -20.35
CA GLU A 48 21.95 11.95 -19.99
C GLU A 48 22.19 11.99 -18.48
N MET A 49 21.35 11.29 -17.71
CA MET A 49 21.48 11.15 -16.26
C MET A 49 22.41 10.00 -15.87
N GLU A 50 22.92 10.07 -14.64
CA GLU A 50 23.74 9.00 -14.07
C GLU A 50 22.99 7.65 -14.15
N PRO A 51 23.66 6.54 -14.52
CA PRO A 51 23.05 5.22 -14.65
C PRO A 51 22.23 4.80 -13.41
N ASP A 52 22.70 5.20 -12.23
CA ASP A 52 22.09 4.92 -10.92
C ASP A 52 20.67 5.49 -10.79
N PHE A 53 20.35 6.59 -11.49
CA PHE A 53 19.02 7.20 -11.44
C PHE A 53 17.98 6.33 -12.16
N GLY A 54 18.33 5.82 -13.35
CA GLY A 54 17.46 4.93 -14.13
C GLY A 54 17.19 3.60 -13.41
N GLU A 55 18.18 3.07 -12.71
CA GLU A 55 18.04 1.88 -11.87
C GLU A 55 17.11 2.14 -10.68
N THR A 56 17.23 3.30 -10.04
CA THR A 56 16.38 3.71 -8.92
C THR A 56 14.92 3.85 -9.33
N LEU A 57 14.64 4.48 -10.48
CA LEU A 57 13.28 4.54 -11.04
C LEU A 57 12.70 3.14 -11.27
N THR A 58 13.48 2.25 -11.89
CA THR A 58 13.06 0.87 -12.15
C THR A 58 12.83 0.08 -10.86
N HIS A 59 13.61 0.34 -9.81
CA HIS A 59 13.40 -0.26 -8.49
C HIS A 59 12.04 0.14 -7.91
N PHE A 60 11.71 1.43 -7.87
CA PHE A 60 10.41 1.89 -7.37
C PHE A 60 9.23 1.38 -8.19
N GLU A 61 9.32 1.32 -9.53
CA GLU A 61 8.30 0.70 -10.40
C GLU A 61 7.98 -0.74 -9.95
N ARG A 62 9.04 -1.54 -9.71
CA ARG A 62 8.89 -2.93 -9.26
C ARG A 62 8.28 -3.03 -7.86
N GLU A 63 8.69 -2.16 -6.94
CA GLU A 63 8.13 -2.13 -5.59
C GLU A 63 6.63 -1.76 -5.61
N PHE A 64 6.23 -0.77 -6.41
CA PHE A 64 4.82 -0.40 -6.56
C PHE A 64 3.99 -1.55 -7.12
N ASP A 65 4.47 -2.24 -8.16
CA ASP A 65 3.79 -3.42 -8.71
C ASP A 65 3.73 -4.59 -7.73
N HIS A 66 4.75 -4.76 -6.90
CA HIS A 66 4.75 -5.74 -5.83
C HIS A 66 3.67 -5.41 -4.79
N PHE A 67 3.61 -4.16 -4.33
CA PHE A 67 2.61 -3.74 -3.35
C PHE A 67 1.18 -3.84 -3.85
N LYS A 68 0.91 -3.51 -5.13
CA LYS A 68 -0.43 -3.70 -5.72
C LYS A 68 -0.88 -5.15 -5.66
N ARG A 69 0.03 -6.09 -5.95
CA ARG A 69 -0.23 -7.53 -5.84
C ARG A 69 -0.47 -7.95 -4.39
N THR A 70 0.33 -7.45 -3.46
CA THR A 70 0.17 -7.69 -2.02
C THR A 70 -1.18 -7.18 -1.51
N ILE A 71 -1.58 -5.97 -1.90
CA ILE A 71 -2.88 -5.38 -1.56
C ILE A 71 -4.02 -6.24 -2.10
N THR A 72 -3.95 -6.64 -3.37
CA THR A 72 -4.96 -7.52 -3.98
C THR A 72 -5.11 -8.83 -3.19
N GLY A 73 -3.98 -9.44 -2.80
CA GLY A 73 -3.98 -10.65 -1.98
C GLY A 73 -4.58 -10.44 -0.59
N ILE A 74 -4.23 -9.35 0.10
CA ILE A 74 -4.80 -9.03 1.43
C ILE A 74 -6.31 -8.80 1.32
N GLN A 75 -6.77 -8.05 0.32
CA GLN A 75 -8.19 -7.79 0.12
C GLN A 75 -8.97 -9.07 -0.18
N ALA A 76 -8.37 -10.00 -0.94
CA ALA A 76 -8.97 -11.32 -1.20
C ALA A 76 -9.11 -12.12 0.10
N ASP A 77 -8.03 -12.25 0.88
CA ASP A 77 -8.05 -12.98 2.15
C ASP A 77 -9.09 -12.42 3.13
N ILE A 78 -9.20 -11.08 3.24
CA ILE A 78 -10.21 -10.45 4.10
C ILE A 78 -11.63 -10.79 3.64
N ARG A 79 -11.89 -10.75 2.31
CA ARG A 79 -13.21 -11.09 1.76
C ARG A 79 -13.56 -12.56 1.98
N ASP A 80 -12.58 -13.45 1.84
CA ASP A 80 -12.76 -14.87 2.10
C ASP A 80 -13.11 -15.11 3.58
N GLN A 81 -12.41 -14.44 4.51
CA GLN A 81 -12.71 -14.57 5.94
C GLN A 81 -14.07 -13.97 6.30
N GLU A 82 -14.47 -12.84 5.71
CA GLU A 82 -15.83 -12.29 5.85
C GLU A 82 -16.91 -13.25 5.34
N GLY A 83 -16.65 -13.96 4.23
CA GLY A 83 -17.53 -15.00 3.71
C GLY A 83 -17.73 -16.14 4.72
N ILE A 84 -16.63 -16.62 5.32
CA ILE A 84 -16.67 -17.65 6.37
C ILE A 84 -17.47 -17.15 7.58
N ILE A 85 -17.19 -15.93 8.05
CA ILE A 85 -17.91 -15.33 9.19
C ILE A 85 -19.42 -15.25 8.91
N ALA A 86 -19.79 -14.79 7.72
CA ALA A 86 -21.19 -14.66 7.30
C ALA A 86 -21.91 -16.03 7.29
N ASP A 87 -21.24 -17.08 6.85
CA ASP A 87 -21.83 -18.42 6.83
C ASP A 87 -21.97 -19.04 8.22
N VAL A 88 -21.02 -18.78 9.13
CA VAL A 88 -21.14 -19.24 10.51
C VAL A 88 -22.26 -18.52 11.25
N ILE A 89 -22.47 -17.21 11.01
CA ILE A 89 -23.60 -16.46 11.60
C ILE A 89 -24.96 -17.07 11.21
N LYS A 90 -25.09 -17.61 9.99
CA LYS A 90 -26.32 -18.24 9.51
C LYS A 90 -26.58 -19.61 10.16
N GLN A 91 -25.58 -20.23 10.77
CA GLN A 91 -25.68 -21.57 11.36
C GLN A 91 -25.68 -21.49 12.90
N PRO A 92 -26.85 -21.48 13.56
CA PRO A 92 -26.98 -21.18 15.00
C PRO A 92 -26.33 -22.22 15.93
N THR A 93 -25.96 -23.39 15.43
CA THR A 93 -25.33 -24.48 16.18
C THR A 93 -23.82 -24.61 15.94
N THR A 94 -23.26 -23.84 15.01
CA THR A 94 -21.85 -23.98 14.63
C THR A 94 -20.99 -23.29 15.69
N LYS A 95 -20.21 -24.10 16.42
CA LYS A 95 -19.15 -23.57 17.28
C LYS A 95 -18.13 -22.89 16.38
N PHE A 96 -17.94 -21.59 16.57
CA PHE A 96 -16.84 -20.85 15.95
C PHE A 96 -15.52 -21.56 16.26
N ASN A 97 -14.85 -22.04 15.21
CA ASN A 97 -13.75 -23.00 15.30
C ASN A 97 -12.41 -22.30 15.54
N GLU A 98 -11.42 -23.02 16.09
CA GLU A 98 -10.05 -22.53 16.30
C GLU A 98 -9.44 -21.97 14.99
N GLU A 99 -9.81 -22.59 13.87
CA GLU A 99 -9.46 -22.19 12.50
C GLU A 99 -9.76 -20.72 12.18
N ILE A 100 -10.89 -20.16 12.65
CA ILE A 100 -11.22 -18.75 12.36
C ILE A 100 -10.35 -17.80 13.20
N ARG A 101 -9.93 -18.23 14.39
CA ARG A 101 -8.99 -17.47 15.21
C ARG A 101 -7.59 -17.47 14.61
N GLU A 102 -7.14 -18.64 14.15
CA GLU A 102 -5.86 -18.79 13.45
C GLU A 102 -5.85 -17.93 12.19
N SER A 103 -6.92 -17.96 11.38
CA SER A 103 -7.09 -17.12 10.21
C SER A 103 -7.07 -15.61 10.55
N GLN A 104 -7.78 -15.18 11.61
CA GLN A 104 -7.72 -13.79 12.07
C GLN A 104 -6.30 -13.39 12.49
N SER A 105 -5.61 -14.27 13.23
CA SER A 105 -4.25 -14.02 13.70
C SER A 105 -3.28 -13.87 12.53
N TYR A 106 -3.41 -14.75 11.52
CA TYR A 106 -2.66 -14.68 10.29
C TYR A 106 -2.89 -13.35 9.55
N LEU A 107 -4.16 -12.91 9.44
CA LEU A 107 -4.47 -11.63 8.79
C LEU A 107 -3.94 -10.42 9.56
N ARG A 108 -3.97 -10.42 10.89
CA ARG A 108 -3.33 -9.37 11.71
C ARG A 108 -1.83 -9.31 11.46
N GLU A 109 -1.16 -10.45 11.42
CA GLU A 109 0.27 -10.55 11.14
C GLU A 109 0.59 -10.02 9.73
N LYS A 110 -0.19 -10.45 8.73
CA LYS A 110 -0.06 -9.98 7.34
C LYS A 110 -0.25 -8.47 7.22
N MET A 111 -1.22 -7.90 7.94
CA MET A 111 -1.43 -6.45 8.00
C MET A 111 -0.29 -5.72 8.69
N SER A 112 0.28 -6.27 9.77
CA SER A 112 1.45 -5.69 10.44
C SER A 112 2.64 -5.61 9.50
N PHE A 113 2.95 -6.71 8.79
CA PHE A 113 4.02 -6.73 7.80
C PHE A 113 3.74 -5.75 6.64
N PHE A 114 2.51 -5.68 6.18
CA PHE A 114 2.09 -4.73 5.16
C PHE A 114 2.33 -3.27 5.60
N HIS A 115 1.93 -2.90 6.82
CA HIS A 115 2.11 -1.55 7.35
C HIS A 115 3.59 -1.16 7.46
N ASP A 116 4.44 -2.05 7.97
CA ASP A 116 5.86 -1.77 8.15
C ASP A 116 6.58 -1.63 6.81
N ASN A 117 6.32 -2.54 5.88
CA ASN A 117 6.89 -2.46 4.54
C ASN A 117 6.40 -1.21 3.81
N TYR A 118 5.10 -0.88 3.93
CA TYR A 118 4.55 0.30 3.27
C TYR A 118 5.16 1.60 3.81
N ARG A 119 5.30 1.71 5.14
CA ARG A 119 5.94 2.87 5.78
C ARG A 119 7.37 3.06 5.28
N LYS A 120 8.12 1.96 5.14
CA LYS A 120 9.49 1.97 4.62
C LYS A 120 9.51 2.48 3.18
N LEU A 121 8.75 1.85 2.27
CA LEU A 121 8.65 2.25 0.86
C LEU A 121 8.27 3.73 0.70
N LYS A 122 7.24 4.17 1.44
CA LYS A 122 6.78 5.57 1.42
C LYS A 122 7.86 6.54 1.86
N THR A 123 8.65 6.17 2.87
CA THR A 123 9.76 7.01 3.36
C THR A 123 10.88 7.08 2.32
N GLU A 124 11.27 5.94 1.76
CA GLU A 124 12.30 5.86 0.71
C GLU A 124 11.91 6.66 -0.52
N PHE A 125 10.67 6.51 -1.00
CA PHE A 125 10.18 7.26 -2.15
C PHE A 125 10.13 8.77 -1.90
N LYS A 126 9.68 9.21 -0.71
CA LYS A 126 9.71 10.63 -0.36
C LYS A 126 11.12 11.21 -0.32
N LEU A 127 12.09 10.45 0.20
CA LEU A 127 13.49 10.87 0.23
C LEU A 127 14.09 10.97 -1.17
N PHE A 128 13.73 10.03 -2.05
CA PHE A 128 14.10 10.06 -3.47
C PHE A 128 13.56 11.32 -4.15
N VAL A 129 12.25 11.54 -4.07
CA VAL A 129 11.59 12.72 -4.66
C VAL A 129 12.08 14.04 -4.04
N ALA A 130 12.52 14.06 -2.78
CA ALA A 130 13.05 15.28 -2.18
C ALA A 130 14.49 15.60 -2.59
N LYS A 131 15.31 14.60 -2.90
CA LYS A 131 16.76 14.78 -3.11
C LYS A 131 17.16 14.92 -4.58
N ASP A 132 16.49 14.21 -5.48
CA ASP A 132 16.95 14.09 -6.86
C ASP A 132 16.41 15.15 -7.84
N PRO A 133 15.16 15.63 -7.79
CA PRO A 133 14.73 16.67 -8.72
C PRO A 133 15.52 17.98 -8.54
N GLU A 134 15.95 18.34 -7.34
CA GLU A 134 16.77 19.56 -7.11
C GLU A 134 18.18 19.48 -7.70
N LYS A 135 18.74 18.27 -7.87
CA LYS A 135 20.09 18.08 -8.43
C LYS A 135 20.13 18.01 -9.96
N HIS A 136 18.98 17.73 -10.56
CA HIS A 136 18.88 17.40 -11.98
C HIS A 136 17.98 18.34 -12.78
N ILE A 137 17.23 19.22 -12.12
CA ILE A 137 16.55 20.35 -12.74
C ILE A 137 17.50 21.53 -12.72
N ASP A 138 18.29 21.69 -13.78
CA ASP A 138 18.98 22.94 -14.05
C ASP A 138 17.90 23.92 -14.54
N VAL A 139 17.33 24.71 -13.62
CA VAL A 139 16.39 25.77 -13.99
C VAL A 139 17.22 26.78 -14.80
N PRO A 140 16.93 26.98 -16.11
CA PRO A 140 17.60 28.04 -16.85
C PRO A 140 17.25 29.34 -16.13
N ALA A 141 18.26 30.00 -15.56
CA ALA A 141 18.10 31.34 -15.03
C ALA A 141 17.45 32.18 -16.13
N GLU A 142 16.28 32.73 -15.83
CA GLU A 142 15.50 33.55 -16.74
C GLU A 142 16.43 34.50 -17.51
N VAL A 143 16.37 34.40 -18.84
CA VAL A 143 16.92 35.43 -19.71
C VAL A 143 16.11 36.69 -19.41
N ASN A 144 16.63 37.53 -18.53
CA ASN A 144 16.19 38.92 -18.39
C ASN A 144 16.63 39.66 -19.65
N GLU A 145 15.84 39.53 -20.72
CA GLU A 145 15.71 40.59 -21.71
C GLU A 145 14.79 41.67 -21.13
N ALA A 146 15.39 42.72 -20.58
CA ALA A 146 14.83 44.07 -20.58
C ALA A 146 15.91 45.11 -20.27
N ASP A 147 16.24 45.88 -21.31
CA ASP A 147 16.63 47.31 -21.30
C ASP A 147 17.90 47.76 -20.54
N VAL A 148 18.99 48.02 -21.29
CA VAL A 148 19.53 49.35 -21.70
C VAL A 148 20.89 49.19 -22.38
#